data_AF-A0A803PPK1-F1
#
_entry.id   AF-A0A803PPK1-F1
#
_cell.length_a   1.000
_cell.length_b   1.000
_cell.length_c   1.000
_cell.angle_alpha   90.00
_cell.angle_beta   90.00
_cell.angle_gamma   90.00
#
_symmetry.space_group_name_H-M   'P 1'
#
loop_
_entity.id
_entity.type
_entity.pdbx_description
1 polymer ?
#
loop_
_entity_poly.entity_id
_entity_poly.type
_entity_poly.pdbx_seq_one_letter_code
_entity_poly.pdbx_strand_id
1 'polypeptide(L)'
;MMIAFDMRCVGFMMAKMVLRELMDPLVFTKFKSFLTKGNDPSCLREFLLQLLNRNSSFGNAGLQMLDRNWGAGWNLLSLLLATEPSNRISCLDALRHPFLCGPRWKVVPSMNIIRWGLGSTAVRISEEYIYGDPQRRRLAHFIELMEMLNPHPKPKNWLEFLPGKWRLLYCTGKHIGLTFRQPPARVLVGNVNLTISRTSKTKTAFSLASEIDFTVMLGQNWPHDKTGVNGKMQVNSLCRLTAGKRLYIKEEDTTTGKFSWSPNTHDSVAQKLSGRKWRKAVPFKELPTSLPVAKLVSNDIDVTLNLGDPLKKDVATAGNVVQEIRLQIPPEMFDLTKLVCGTYVDSRLLVVRGVNGSALLFTRSCIDENLR
;
A
#
# COMPACT_ATOMS: atom_id res chain seq x y z
N MET A 1 -23.66 -18.30 -21.21
CA MET A 1 -23.26 -16.90 -21.48
C MET A 1 -24.12 -15.86 -20.73
N MET A 2 -25.40 -16.09 -20.41
CA MET A 2 -26.27 -15.14 -19.67
C MET A 2 -25.90 -14.93 -18.18
N ILE A 3 -25.42 -15.96 -17.47
CA ILE A 3 -25.15 -15.90 -16.01
C ILE A 3 -23.97 -14.96 -15.65
N ALA A 4 -23.02 -14.75 -16.57
CA ALA A 4 -21.88 -13.88 -16.28
C ALA A 4 -22.31 -12.40 -16.12
N PHE A 5 -23.28 -11.91 -16.90
CA PHE A 5 -23.84 -10.56 -16.71
C PHE A 5 -24.57 -10.44 -15.37
N ASP A 6 -25.24 -11.52 -14.95
CA ASP A 6 -26.00 -11.59 -13.70
C ASP A 6 -25.10 -11.38 -12.46
N MET A 7 -23.92 -12.02 -12.42
CA MET A 7 -23.00 -11.86 -11.28
C MET A 7 -22.50 -10.43 -11.08
N ARG A 8 -22.35 -9.65 -12.15
CA ARG A 8 -21.99 -8.23 -12.04
C ARG A 8 -23.15 -7.40 -11.50
N CYS A 9 -24.39 -7.71 -11.88
CA CYS A 9 -25.60 -7.11 -11.32
C CYS A 9 -25.73 -7.44 -9.83
N VAL A 10 -25.45 -8.69 -9.42
CA VAL A 10 -25.38 -9.07 -8.00
C VAL A 10 -24.32 -8.24 -7.26
N GLY A 11 -23.16 -7.99 -7.87
CA GLY A 11 -22.16 -7.07 -7.33
C GLY A 11 -22.69 -5.65 -7.10
N PHE A 12 -23.42 -5.09 -8.07
CA PHE A 12 -24.05 -3.77 -7.92
C PHE A 12 -25.14 -3.75 -6.83
N MET A 13 -25.94 -4.81 -6.74
CA MET A 13 -26.95 -4.95 -5.68
C MET A 13 -26.28 -5.04 -4.31
N MET A 14 -25.25 -5.89 -4.15
CA MET A 14 -24.46 -5.99 -2.93
C MET A 14 -23.86 -4.63 -2.54
N ALA A 15 -23.27 -3.91 -3.49
CA ALA A 15 -22.70 -2.59 -3.26
C ALA A 15 -23.75 -1.61 -2.71
N LYS A 16 -24.94 -1.53 -3.34
CA LYS A 16 -26.04 -0.65 -2.91
C LYS A 16 -26.66 -1.07 -1.57
N MET A 17 -26.76 -2.36 -1.30
CA MET A 17 -27.29 -2.88 -0.03
C MET A 17 -26.37 -2.55 1.14
N VAL A 18 -25.05 -2.66 0.93
CA VAL A 18 -24.06 -2.46 1.99
C VAL A 18 -23.69 -0.99 2.15
N LEU A 19 -23.51 -0.27 1.04
CA LEU A 19 -23.13 1.15 1.01
C LEU A 19 -24.34 1.99 0.58
N ARG A 20 -25.09 2.49 1.56
CA ARG A 20 -26.32 3.25 1.33
C ARG A 20 -26.09 4.51 0.50
N GLU A 21 -24.89 5.08 0.54
CA GLU A 21 -24.51 6.25 -0.24
C GLU A 21 -24.52 5.99 -1.75
N LEU A 22 -24.39 4.73 -2.19
CA LEU A 22 -24.54 4.35 -3.59
C LEU A 22 -26.00 4.33 -4.07
N MET A 23 -26.97 4.64 -3.19
CA MET A 23 -28.35 4.91 -3.59
C MET A 23 -28.51 6.29 -4.22
N ASP A 24 -27.63 7.25 -3.90
CA ASP A 24 -27.60 8.55 -4.58
C ASP A 24 -27.12 8.37 -6.04
N PRO A 25 -27.92 8.77 -7.05
CA PRO A 25 -27.54 8.71 -8.45
C PRO A 25 -26.20 9.41 -8.77
N LEU A 26 -25.86 10.50 -8.09
CA LEU A 26 -24.61 11.24 -8.34
C LEU A 26 -23.38 10.47 -7.85
N VAL A 27 -23.48 9.81 -6.70
CA VAL A 27 -22.42 8.96 -6.16
C VAL A 27 -22.31 7.68 -6.98
N PHE A 28 -23.45 7.09 -7.36
CA PHE A 28 -23.49 5.87 -8.16
C PHE A 28 -22.95 6.06 -9.58
N THR A 29 -23.17 7.22 -10.20
CA THR A 29 -22.61 7.52 -11.53
C THR A 29 -21.08 7.65 -11.47
N LYS A 30 -20.52 8.27 -10.42
CA LYS A 30 -19.07 8.28 -10.18
C LYS A 30 -18.50 6.87 -9.97
N PHE A 31 -19.19 6.05 -9.16
CA PHE A 31 -18.82 4.65 -8.94
C PHE A 31 -18.87 3.82 -10.23
N LYS A 32 -19.90 4.00 -11.07
CA LYS A 32 -20.00 3.33 -12.37
C LYS A 32 -18.91 3.80 -13.32
N SER A 33 -18.64 5.10 -13.36
CA SER A 33 -17.58 5.73 -14.16
C SER A 33 -16.21 5.12 -13.83
N PHE A 34 -15.91 4.95 -12.53
CA PHE A 34 -14.71 4.29 -12.06
C PHE A 34 -14.53 2.90 -12.67
N LEU A 35 -15.58 2.07 -12.68
CA LEU A 35 -15.54 0.72 -13.24
C LEU A 35 -15.49 0.70 -14.78
N THR A 36 -16.13 1.67 -15.45
CA THR A 36 -16.11 1.75 -16.93
C THR A 36 -14.78 2.24 -17.49
N LYS A 37 -14.00 2.99 -16.71
CA LYS A 37 -12.64 3.43 -17.07
C LYS A 37 -11.60 2.30 -17.05
N GLY A 38 -12.00 1.07 -16.70
CA GLY A 38 -11.11 -0.08 -16.65
C GLY A 38 -10.24 -0.15 -15.38
N ASN A 39 -10.57 0.63 -14.35
CA ASN A 39 -9.89 0.52 -13.06
C ASN A 39 -10.18 -0.84 -12.42
N ASP A 40 -9.18 -1.38 -11.71
CA ASP A 40 -9.33 -2.64 -11.00
C ASP A 40 -10.33 -2.48 -9.82
N PRO A 41 -11.40 -3.27 -9.76
CA PRO A 41 -12.39 -3.19 -8.69
C PRO A 41 -11.84 -3.58 -7.31
N SER A 42 -10.64 -4.14 -7.24
CA SER A 42 -9.94 -4.34 -5.97
C SER A 42 -9.71 -2.99 -5.27
N CYS A 43 -9.38 -1.93 -6.01
CA CYS A 43 -9.09 -0.59 -5.47
C CYS A 43 -10.36 0.19 -5.05
N LEU A 44 -11.52 -0.47 -5.01
CA LEU A 44 -12.80 0.16 -4.65
C LEU A 44 -12.80 0.74 -3.25
N ARG A 45 -12.12 0.09 -2.30
CA ARG A 45 -12.05 0.55 -0.91
C ARG A 45 -11.41 1.94 -0.84
N GLU A 46 -10.26 2.10 -1.49
CA GLU A 46 -9.48 3.35 -1.50
C GLU A 46 -10.23 4.47 -2.23
N PHE A 47 -10.91 4.14 -3.34
CA PHE A 47 -11.77 5.07 -4.08
C PHE A 47 -12.97 5.54 -3.24
N LEU A 48 -13.67 4.61 -2.59
CA LEU A 48 -14.88 4.90 -1.82
C LEU A 48 -14.57 5.61 -0.51
N LEU A 49 -13.46 5.29 0.17
CA LEU A 49 -13.06 6.00 1.39
C LEU A 49 -12.94 7.51 1.15
N GLN A 50 -12.39 7.93 0.01
CA GLN A 50 -12.25 9.35 -0.32
C GLN A 50 -13.58 10.00 -0.69
N LEU A 51 -14.46 9.26 -1.36
CA LEU A 51 -15.77 9.75 -1.79
C LEU A 51 -16.74 9.88 -0.60
N LEU A 52 -16.71 8.92 0.32
CA LEU A 52 -17.68 8.79 1.41
C LEU A 52 -17.26 9.53 2.69
N ASN A 53 -15.96 9.55 3.03
CA ASN A 53 -15.48 10.26 4.24
C ASN A 53 -15.62 11.79 4.15
N ARG A 54 -15.94 12.35 2.98
CA ARG A 54 -16.22 13.79 2.83
C ARG A 54 -17.54 14.20 3.48
N ASN A 55 -18.49 13.26 3.64
CA ASN A 55 -19.88 13.61 3.92
C ASN A 55 -20.46 13.02 5.22
N SER A 56 -19.74 12.17 5.96
CA SER A 56 -20.28 11.52 7.17
C SER A 56 -19.42 11.73 8.41
N SER A 57 -19.97 12.40 9.43
CA SER A 57 -19.40 12.53 10.78
C SER A 57 -19.45 11.24 11.60
N PHE A 58 -20.24 10.26 11.16
CA PHE A 58 -20.38 8.95 11.79
C PHE A 58 -19.89 7.85 10.86
N GLY A 59 -19.05 6.95 11.38
CA GLY A 59 -18.44 5.88 10.59
C GLY A 59 -19.47 5.07 9.81
N ASN A 60 -19.21 4.86 8.52
CA ASN A 60 -20.09 4.12 7.63
C ASN A 60 -20.11 2.62 8.00
N ALA A 61 -21.25 2.15 8.51
CA ALA A 61 -21.44 0.75 8.90
C ALA A 61 -21.21 -0.22 7.72
N GLY A 62 -21.50 0.21 6.49
CA GLY A 62 -21.21 -0.54 5.27
C GLY A 62 -19.72 -0.79 5.05
N LEU A 63 -18.89 0.25 5.21
CA LEU A 63 -17.43 0.11 5.14
C LEU A 63 -16.94 -0.87 6.23
N GLN A 64 -17.46 -0.75 7.44
CA GLN A 64 -17.11 -1.67 8.53
C GLN A 64 -17.52 -3.11 8.23
N MET A 65 -18.69 -3.33 7.60
CA MET A 65 -19.14 -4.66 7.18
C MET A 65 -18.20 -5.27 6.13
N LEU A 66 -17.73 -4.49 5.16
CA LEU A 66 -16.82 -4.97 4.11
C LEU A 66 -15.39 -5.19 4.63
N ASP A 67 -14.96 -4.42 5.64
CA ASP A 67 -13.66 -4.56 6.32
C ASP A 67 -13.61 -5.75 7.29
N ARG A 68 -14.75 -6.34 7.68
CA ARG A 68 -14.80 -7.55 8.51
C ARG A 68 -14.09 -8.73 7.85
N ASN A 69 -13.67 -9.69 8.68
CA ASN A 69 -12.98 -10.91 8.26
C ASN A 69 -11.79 -10.63 7.32
N TRP A 70 -10.93 -9.69 7.71
CA TRP A 70 -9.74 -9.30 6.95
C TRP A 70 -10.06 -8.78 5.54
N GLY A 71 -11.14 -8.00 5.41
CA GLY A 71 -11.55 -7.41 4.13
C GLY A 71 -12.21 -8.39 3.16
N ALA A 72 -12.75 -9.51 3.63
CA ALA A 72 -13.36 -10.52 2.75
C ALA A 72 -14.57 -9.95 1.97
N GLY A 73 -15.30 -8.98 2.52
CA GLY A 73 -16.41 -8.33 1.81
C GLY A 73 -15.93 -7.56 0.58
N TRP A 74 -14.83 -6.80 0.74
CA TRP A 74 -14.18 -6.12 -0.38
C TRP A 74 -13.65 -7.09 -1.44
N ASN A 75 -13.08 -8.23 -1.02
CA ASN A 75 -12.63 -9.25 -1.96
C ASN A 75 -13.79 -9.75 -2.82
N LEU A 76 -14.88 -10.21 -2.19
CA LEU A 76 -16.04 -10.72 -2.91
C LEU A 76 -16.62 -9.66 -3.85
N LEU A 77 -16.77 -8.43 -3.35
CA LEU A 77 -17.30 -7.33 -4.14
C LEU A 77 -16.43 -7.06 -5.38
N SER A 78 -15.10 -7.09 -5.22
CA SER A 78 -14.17 -6.89 -6.35
C SER A 78 -14.31 -7.99 -7.41
N LEU A 79 -14.46 -9.25 -6.99
CA LEU A 79 -14.61 -10.39 -7.89
C LEU A 79 -15.96 -10.42 -8.61
N LEU A 80 -17.04 -9.95 -7.95
CA LEU A 80 -18.35 -9.79 -8.58
C LEU A 80 -18.33 -8.68 -9.64
N LEU A 81 -17.63 -7.57 -9.35
CA LEU A 81 -17.56 -6.39 -10.20
C LEU A 81 -16.44 -6.42 -11.25
N ALA A 82 -15.72 -7.54 -11.37
CA ALA A 82 -14.67 -7.74 -12.36
C ALA A 82 -15.10 -7.29 -13.77
N THR A 83 -14.27 -6.46 -14.40
CA THR A 83 -14.51 -5.89 -15.74
C THR A 83 -14.53 -7.00 -16.78
N GLU A 84 -13.51 -7.84 -16.77
CA GLU A 84 -13.39 -9.02 -17.62
C GLU A 84 -14.24 -10.18 -17.08
N PRO A 85 -15.00 -10.88 -17.95
CA PRO A 85 -15.81 -12.01 -17.53
C PRO A 85 -14.98 -13.22 -17.09
N SER A 86 -13.76 -13.37 -17.58
CA SER A 86 -12.80 -14.42 -17.19
C SER A 86 -12.37 -14.33 -15.73
N ASN A 87 -12.26 -13.11 -15.21
CA ASN A 87 -11.85 -12.84 -13.83
C ASN A 87 -13.05 -12.75 -12.87
N ARG A 88 -14.29 -12.88 -13.39
CA ARG A 88 -15.51 -12.79 -12.60
C ARG A 88 -15.76 -14.10 -11.87
N ILE A 89 -16.09 -14.01 -10.59
CA ILE A 89 -16.38 -15.19 -9.76
C ILE A 89 -17.65 -15.91 -10.24
N SER A 90 -17.61 -17.25 -10.22
CA SER A 90 -18.79 -18.08 -10.49
C SER A 90 -19.78 -18.03 -9.32
N CYS A 91 -21.06 -18.32 -9.54
CA CYS A 91 -22.05 -18.37 -8.46
C CYS A 91 -21.65 -19.36 -7.36
N LEU A 92 -21.13 -20.52 -7.76
CA LEU A 92 -20.72 -21.58 -6.84
C LEU A 92 -19.53 -21.16 -5.98
N ASP A 93 -18.54 -20.51 -6.58
CA ASP A 93 -17.38 -19.99 -5.84
C ASP A 93 -17.76 -18.82 -4.94
N ALA A 94 -18.71 -17.98 -5.36
CA ALA A 94 -19.24 -16.89 -4.55
C ALA A 94 -19.91 -17.41 -3.27
N LEU A 95 -20.74 -18.46 -3.37
CA LEU A 95 -21.36 -19.09 -2.20
C LEU A 95 -20.34 -19.72 -1.24
N ARG A 96 -19.19 -20.17 -1.75
CA ARG A 96 -18.07 -20.69 -0.96
C ARG A 96 -17.14 -19.61 -0.42
N HIS A 97 -17.39 -18.34 -0.74
CA HIS A 97 -16.52 -17.24 -0.34
C HIS A 97 -16.59 -17.02 1.19
N PRO A 98 -15.45 -16.80 1.89
CA PRO A 98 -15.41 -16.58 3.34
C PRO A 98 -16.22 -15.39 3.88
N PHE A 99 -16.72 -14.52 2.99
CA PHE A 99 -17.63 -13.44 3.37
C PHE A 99 -19.06 -13.94 3.60
N LEU A 100 -19.54 -14.85 2.75
CA LEU A 100 -20.88 -15.44 2.86
C LEU A 100 -20.86 -16.68 3.75
N CYS A 101 -19.76 -17.42 3.74
CA CYS A 101 -19.52 -18.51 4.69
C CYS A 101 -19.17 -17.92 6.05
N GLY A 102 -20.09 -18.01 7.01
CA GLY A 102 -19.81 -17.64 8.40
C GLY A 102 -18.68 -18.49 9.01
N PRO A 103 -18.16 -18.13 10.20
CA PRO A 103 -17.03 -18.80 10.85
C PRO A 103 -17.24 -20.30 11.12
N ARG A 104 -18.48 -20.78 11.00
CA ARG A 104 -18.88 -22.19 11.16
C ARG A 104 -18.63 -23.05 9.92
N TRP A 105 -18.48 -22.45 8.73
CA TRP A 105 -18.15 -23.16 7.50
C TRP A 105 -16.68 -22.91 7.13
N LYS A 106 -15.82 -23.86 7.51
CA LYS A 106 -14.38 -23.81 7.24
C LYS A 106 -14.09 -24.32 5.83
N VAL A 107 -14.37 -23.50 4.83
CA VAL A 107 -13.78 -23.71 3.49
C VAL A 107 -12.29 -23.45 3.62
N VAL A 108 -11.44 -24.36 3.12
CA VAL A 108 -9.99 -24.15 3.09
C VAL A 108 -9.72 -22.91 2.24
N PRO A 109 -9.18 -21.83 2.81
CA PRO A 109 -8.97 -20.61 2.04
C PRO A 109 -7.91 -20.83 0.97
N SER A 110 -8.14 -20.30 -0.23
CA SER A 110 -7.14 -20.25 -1.28
C SER A 110 -5.95 -19.36 -0.88
N MET A 111 -4.81 -19.54 -1.54
CA MET A 111 -3.64 -18.68 -1.28
C MET A 111 -3.92 -17.19 -1.60
N ASN A 112 -4.79 -16.93 -2.59
CA ASN A 112 -5.20 -15.57 -2.96
C ASN A 112 -5.97 -14.88 -1.83
N ILE A 113 -6.90 -15.57 -1.17
CA ILE A 113 -7.67 -14.99 -0.06
C ILE A 113 -6.81 -14.82 1.21
N ILE A 114 -5.83 -15.70 1.44
CA ILE A 114 -4.85 -15.53 2.54
C ILE A 114 -4.03 -14.26 2.30
N ARG A 115 -3.47 -14.09 1.09
CA ARG A 115 -2.72 -12.88 0.72
C ARG A 115 -3.58 -11.62 0.83
N TRP A 116 -4.81 -11.67 0.35
CA TRP A 116 -5.77 -10.58 0.49
C TRP A 116 -6.01 -10.21 1.96
N GLY A 117 -6.20 -11.23 2.82
CA GLY A 117 -6.43 -11.04 4.24
C GLY A 117 -5.23 -10.41 4.95
N LEU A 118 -4.02 -10.89 4.63
CA LEU A 118 -2.77 -10.31 5.14
C LEU A 118 -2.62 -8.85 4.73
N GLY A 119 -2.81 -8.54 3.44
CA GLY A 119 -2.71 -7.18 2.92
C GLY A 119 -3.76 -6.24 3.51
N SER A 120 -5.01 -6.66 3.54
CA SER A 120 -6.11 -5.85 4.11
C SER A 120 -5.92 -5.60 5.61
N THR A 121 -5.39 -6.59 6.35
CA THR A 121 -5.08 -6.42 7.76
C THR A 121 -3.88 -5.48 7.97
N ALA A 122 -2.86 -5.57 7.13
CA ALA A 122 -1.71 -4.66 7.17
C ALA A 122 -2.13 -3.21 6.92
N VAL A 123 -2.95 -2.97 5.88
CA VAL A 123 -3.53 -1.65 5.58
C VAL A 123 -4.35 -1.12 6.75
N ARG A 124 -5.23 -1.95 7.32
CA ARG A 124 -6.04 -1.55 8.47
C ARG A 124 -5.19 -1.20 9.69
N ILE A 125 -4.17 -2.00 10.00
CA ILE A 125 -3.25 -1.69 11.11
C ILE A 125 -2.48 -0.39 10.82
N SER A 126 -2.15 -0.08 9.57
CA SER A 126 -1.49 1.20 9.25
C SER A 126 -2.42 2.41 9.33
N GLU A 127 -3.72 2.24 9.07
CA GLU A 127 -4.73 3.30 9.19
C GLU A 127 -5.16 3.51 10.65
N GLU A 128 -5.22 2.44 11.45
CA GLU A 128 -5.40 2.53 12.89
C GLU A 128 -4.08 3.03 13.51
N TYR A 129 -4.09 4.20 14.16
CA TYR A 129 -2.89 4.81 14.74
C TYR A 129 -2.01 3.79 15.52
N ILE A 130 -0.77 3.58 15.06
CA ILE A 130 0.16 2.59 15.62
C ILE A 130 0.94 3.21 16.79
N TYR A 131 0.44 3.03 18.01
CA TYR A 131 1.11 3.52 19.23
C TYR A 131 2.04 2.51 19.87
N GLY A 132 1.80 1.19 19.70
CA GLY A 132 2.46 0.15 20.47
C GLY A 132 3.46 -0.72 19.70
N ASP A 133 4.53 -1.14 20.37
CA ASP A 133 5.43 -2.20 19.91
C ASP A 133 4.70 -3.48 19.44
N PRO A 134 3.61 -3.95 20.08
CA PRO A 134 2.90 -5.14 19.63
C PRO A 134 2.31 -4.98 18.22
N GLN A 135 1.74 -3.81 17.90
CA GLN A 135 1.19 -3.53 16.58
C GLN A 135 2.29 -3.42 15.52
N ARG A 136 3.41 -2.76 15.86
CA ARG A 136 4.59 -2.68 14.98
C ARG A 136 5.17 -4.05 14.67
N ARG A 137 5.37 -4.89 15.69
CA ARG A 137 5.85 -6.27 15.53
C ARG A 137 4.89 -7.11 14.70
N ARG A 138 3.58 -6.97 14.93
CA ARG A 138 2.56 -7.67 14.16
C ARG A 138 2.57 -7.25 12.69
N LEU A 139 2.72 -5.96 12.41
CA LEU A 139 2.80 -5.44 11.04
C LEU A 139 4.08 -5.91 10.34
N ALA A 140 5.23 -5.85 11.01
CA ALA A 140 6.48 -6.40 10.50
C ALA A 140 6.34 -7.89 10.14
N HIS A 141 5.71 -8.67 11.02
CA HIS A 141 5.43 -10.09 10.76
C HIS A 141 4.51 -10.31 9.55
N PHE A 142 3.48 -9.47 9.38
CA PHE A 142 2.62 -9.55 8.19
C PHE A 142 3.36 -9.19 6.91
N ILE A 143 4.24 -8.19 6.95
CA ILE A 143 5.08 -7.82 5.81
C ILE A 143 5.96 -9.01 5.41
N GLU A 144 6.65 -9.64 6.36
CA GLU A 144 7.46 -10.84 6.09
C GLU A 144 6.64 -11.98 5.48
N LEU A 145 5.44 -12.25 6.02
CA LEU A 145 4.52 -13.25 5.46
C LEU A 145 4.10 -12.94 4.03
N MET A 146 3.78 -11.68 3.73
CA MET A 146 3.42 -11.25 2.37
C MET A 146 4.60 -11.41 1.40
N GLU A 147 5.82 -11.08 1.85
CA GLU A 147 7.04 -11.24 1.06
C GLU A 147 7.35 -12.71 0.75
N MET A 148 7.17 -13.62 1.71
CA MET A 148 7.36 -15.06 1.45
C MET A 148 6.27 -15.66 0.56
N LEU A 149 5.03 -15.17 0.68
CA LEU A 149 3.91 -15.61 -0.13
C LEU A 149 3.83 -14.88 -1.48
N ASN A 150 4.88 -14.15 -1.88
CA ASN A 150 4.91 -13.37 -3.10
C ASN A 150 4.57 -14.25 -4.33
N PRO A 151 3.48 -13.97 -5.06
CA PRO A 151 3.11 -14.71 -6.27
C PRO A 151 4.09 -14.49 -7.43
N HIS A 152 4.82 -13.37 -7.40
CA HIS A 152 5.57 -12.84 -8.52
C HIS A 152 7.00 -12.46 -8.11
N PRO A 153 7.85 -13.45 -7.76
CA PRO A 153 9.23 -13.21 -7.36
C PRO A 153 10.10 -12.68 -8.52
N LYS A 154 9.75 -12.96 -9.78
CA LYS A 154 10.65 -12.65 -10.90
C LYS A 154 10.65 -11.14 -11.22
N PRO A 155 11.82 -10.52 -11.47
CA PRO A 155 11.91 -9.11 -11.89
C PRO A 155 11.18 -8.79 -13.20
N LYS A 156 10.88 -9.78 -14.05
CA LYS A 156 10.07 -9.57 -15.26
C LYS A 156 8.64 -9.11 -14.91
N ASN A 157 8.10 -9.60 -13.79
CA ASN A 157 6.73 -9.30 -13.37
C ASN A 157 6.62 -7.87 -12.83
N TRP A 158 7.72 -7.31 -12.31
CA TRP A 158 7.78 -5.91 -11.88
C TRP A 158 7.48 -4.94 -13.02
N LEU A 159 7.91 -5.28 -14.25
CA LEU A 159 7.61 -4.47 -15.42
C LEU A 159 6.10 -4.31 -15.60
N GLU A 160 5.34 -5.37 -15.37
CA GLU A 160 3.89 -5.42 -15.55
C GLU A 160 3.12 -4.75 -14.42
N PHE A 161 3.54 -4.95 -13.16
CA PHE A 161 2.73 -4.61 -11.99
C PHE A 161 3.07 -3.29 -11.29
N LEU A 162 4.29 -2.76 -11.44
CA LEU A 162 4.67 -1.48 -10.85
C LEU A 162 3.99 -0.23 -11.44
N PRO A 163 3.70 -0.17 -12.75
CA PRO A 163 3.13 1.05 -13.33
C PRO A 163 1.81 1.45 -12.66
N GLY A 164 1.72 2.70 -12.21
CA GLY A 164 0.56 3.22 -11.50
C GLY A 164 0.92 4.32 -10.52
N LYS A 165 -0.12 4.92 -9.92
CA LYS A 165 0.01 5.89 -8.84
C LYS A 165 -0.19 5.19 -7.50
N TRP A 166 0.80 5.30 -6.62
CA TRP A 166 0.89 4.58 -5.36
C TRP A 166 0.99 5.57 -4.20
N ARG A 167 0.03 5.54 -3.27
CA ARG A 167 0.06 6.34 -2.05
C ARG A 167 0.84 5.60 -0.96
N LEU A 168 1.80 6.29 -0.33
CA LEU A 168 2.50 5.77 0.84
C LEU A 168 1.54 5.74 2.04
N LEU A 169 1.37 4.57 2.65
CA LEU A 169 0.61 4.39 3.89
C LEU A 169 1.50 4.36 5.12
N TYR A 170 2.57 3.57 5.07
CA TYR A 170 3.41 3.31 6.23
C TYR A 170 4.83 3.00 5.81
N CYS A 171 5.80 3.27 6.68
CA CYS A 171 7.17 2.80 6.55
C CYS A 171 7.49 1.95 7.78
N THR A 172 8.47 1.05 7.79
CA THR A 172 8.91 0.41 9.06
C THR A 172 10.17 1.08 9.61
N GLY A 173 10.63 2.15 8.95
CA GLY A 173 11.82 2.90 9.33
C GLY A 173 11.60 3.79 10.56
N LYS A 174 12.43 4.81 10.70
CA LYS A 174 12.27 5.79 11.78
C LYS A 174 11.01 6.62 11.55
N HIS A 175 9.97 6.36 12.33
CA HIS A 175 8.80 7.22 12.41
C HIS A 175 9.04 8.33 13.42
N ILE A 176 8.80 9.57 12.98
CA ILE A 176 8.62 10.68 13.90
C ILE A 176 7.20 10.51 14.47
N GLY A 177 7.13 9.87 15.64
CA GLY A 177 5.90 9.81 16.43
C GLY A 177 5.66 11.11 17.18
N LEU A 178 4.92 11.04 18.29
CA LEU A 178 4.81 12.14 19.25
C LEU A 178 6.18 12.35 19.91
N THR A 179 7.03 13.15 19.29
CA THR A 179 8.32 13.55 19.83
C THR A 179 8.17 14.87 20.58
N PHE A 180 8.84 15.02 21.73
CA PHE A 180 8.98 16.31 22.42
C PHE A 180 9.82 17.35 21.66
N ARG A 181 10.32 16.98 20.47
CA ARG A 181 11.03 17.87 19.57
C ARG A 181 10.10 19.02 19.15
N GLN A 182 10.60 20.25 19.26
CA GLN A 182 10.02 21.40 18.60
C GLN A 182 10.58 21.48 17.17
N PRO A 183 9.76 21.33 16.12
CA PRO A 183 10.24 21.43 14.75
C PRO A 183 10.52 22.89 14.38
N PRO A 184 11.55 23.17 13.55
CA PRO A 184 11.89 24.53 13.13
C PRO A 184 10.79 25.16 12.25
N ALA A 185 10.11 24.34 11.45
CA ALA A 185 8.90 24.71 10.73
C ALA A 185 7.84 23.62 11.00
N ARG A 186 6.60 24.01 11.29
CA ARG A 186 5.52 23.04 11.50
C ARG A 186 4.90 22.63 10.18
N VAL A 187 5.30 21.46 9.72
CA VAL A 187 4.80 20.88 8.48
C VAL A 187 3.91 19.69 8.83
N LEU A 188 2.67 19.75 8.34
CA LEU A 188 1.77 18.61 8.32
C LEU A 188 1.86 17.98 6.93
N VAL A 189 2.45 16.78 6.86
CA VAL A 189 2.49 16.00 5.62
C VAL A 189 1.08 15.47 5.32
N GLY A 190 0.62 15.72 4.09
CA GLY A 190 -0.64 15.23 3.56
C GLY A 190 -0.44 13.93 2.79
N ASN A 191 -0.87 13.90 1.53
CA ASN A 191 -0.71 12.73 0.69
C ASN A 191 0.70 12.68 0.08
N VAL A 192 1.32 11.51 0.19
CA VAL A 192 2.60 11.19 -0.44
C VAL A 192 2.33 10.12 -1.50
N ASN A 193 2.46 10.49 -2.77
CA ASN A 193 2.17 9.63 -3.90
C ASN A 193 3.44 9.38 -4.71
N LEU A 194 3.65 8.14 -5.14
CA LEU A 194 4.68 7.71 -6.06
C LEU A 194 4.00 7.28 -7.36
N THR A 195 4.16 8.09 -8.41
CA THR A 195 3.70 7.77 -9.76
C THR A 195 4.84 7.08 -10.50
N ILE A 196 4.60 5.85 -10.94
CA ILE A 196 5.56 5.07 -11.72
C ILE A 196 4.97 4.89 -13.12
N SER A 197 5.64 5.45 -14.11
CA SER A 197 5.26 5.32 -15.52
C SER A 197 6.35 4.64 -16.31
N ARG A 198 5.95 3.84 -17.31
CA ARG A 198 6.87 3.13 -18.20
C ARG A 198 7.20 4.04 -19.37
N THR A 199 8.47 4.37 -19.58
CA THR A 199 8.91 5.29 -20.65
C THR A 199 8.95 4.63 -22.03
N SER A 200 9.05 3.29 -22.11
CA SER A 200 8.93 2.58 -23.39
C SER A 200 8.47 1.13 -23.20
N LYS A 201 7.75 0.56 -24.18
CA LYS A 201 7.17 -0.78 -24.09
C LYS A 201 8.21 -1.91 -23.94
N THR A 202 9.45 -1.69 -24.35
CA THR A 202 10.51 -2.71 -24.45
C THR A 202 11.73 -2.50 -23.54
N LYS A 203 11.93 -1.32 -22.92
CA LYS A 203 13.08 -1.06 -22.04
C LYS A 203 12.71 -1.21 -20.57
N THR A 204 13.67 -1.66 -19.77
CA THR A 204 13.63 -1.71 -18.30
C THR A 204 13.64 -0.32 -17.64
N ALA A 205 13.26 0.73 -18.37
CA ALA A 205 13.32 2.11 -17.92
C ALA A 205 11.95 2.59 -17.42
N PHE A 206 11.95 3.23 -16.27
CA PHE A 206 10.79 3.82 -15.61
C PHE A 206 11.05 5.30 -15.36
N SER A 207 10.01 6.12 -15.51
CA SER A 207 9.96 7.46 -14.95
C SER A 207 9.19 7.37 -13.65
N LEU A 208 9.80 7.86 -12.58
CA LEU A 208 9.21 7.92 -11.26
C LEU A 208 9.05 9.37 -10.86
N ALA A 209 7.84 9.73 -10.42
CA ALA A 209 7.51 11.03 -9.87
C ALA A 209 6.94 10.84 -8.46
N SER A 210 7.65 11.31 -7.44
CA SER A 210 7.14 11.38 -6.07
C SER A 210 6.52 12.76 -5.86
N GLU A 211 5.22 12.80 -5.63
CA GLU A 211 4.43 13.98 -5.29
C GLU A 211 4.12 13.98 -3.79
N ILE A 212 4.55 15.02 -3.09
CA ILE A 212 4.35 15.19 -1.66
C ILE A 212 3.52 16.46 -1.46
N ASP A 213 2.28 16.30 -1.01
CA ASP A 213 1.43 17.40 -0.57
C ASP A 213 1.67 17.64 0.92
N PHE A 214 1.80 18.91 1.33
CA PHE A 214 1.95 19.27 2.74
C PHE A 214 1.33 20.64 3.04
N THR A 215 1.04 20.89 4.31
CA THR A 215 0.53 22.17 4.80
C THR A 215 1.47 22.71 5.87
N VAL A 216 1.96 23.93 5.67
CA VAL A 216 2.81 24.64 6.62
C VAL A 216 1.93 25.48 7.53
N MET A 217 1.96 25.22 8.82
CA MET A 217 1.18 25.97 9.80
C MET A 217 2.00 27.16 10.31
N LEU A 218 1.42 28.35 10.15
CA LEU A 218 2.01 29.60 10.61
C LEU A 218 1.63 29.83 12.08
N GLY A 219 2.61 30.16 12.92
CA GLY A 219 2.39 30.48 14.34
C GLY A 219 3.22 29.63 15.29
N GLN A 220 3.04 29.81 16.60
CA GLN A 220 3.82 29.16 17.67
C GLN A 220 3.11 28.00 18.39
N ASN A 221 1.82 27.77 18.09
CA ASN A 221 1.10 26.56 18.50
C ASN A 221 0.66 25.71 17.29
N TRP A 222 0.28 24.45 17.52
CA TRP A 222 -0.39 23.64 16.50
C TRP A 222 -1.86 24.08 16.42
N PRO A 223 -2.31 24.72 15.33
CA PRO A 223 -3.71 25.13 15.21
C PRO A 223 -4.61 23.89 15.22
N HIS A 224 -5.68 23.94 16.01
CA HIS A 224 -6.68 22.86 16.09
C HIS A 224 -7.33 22.60 14.73
N ASP A 225 -7.54 23.67 13.94
CA ASP A 225 -8.13 23.60 12.61
C ASP A 225 -7.16 23.09 11.54
N LYS A 226 -5.88 22.87 11.89
CA LYS A 226 -4.80 22.46 10.96
C LYS A 226 -4.69 23.35 9.73
N THR A 227 -5.13 24.60 9.84
CA THR A 227 -5.12 25.59 8.78
C THR A 227 -3.70 26.11 8.56
N GLY A 228 -3.34 26.31 7.31
CA GLY A 228 -1.99 26.75 6.95
C GLY A 228 -1.83 26.97 5.45
N VAL A 229 -0.60 27.26 5.06
CA VAL A 229 -0.22 27.48 3.67
C VAL A 229 0.07 26.15 3.01
N ASN A 230 -0.59 25.85 1.90
CA ASN A 230 -0.34 24.63 1.15
C ASN A 230 0.97 24.71 0.39
N GLY A 231 1.72 23.61 0.41
CA GLY A 231 2.92 23.41 -0.38
C GLY A 231 2.89 22.05 -1.08
N LYS A 232 3.63 21.97 -2.18
CA LYS A 232 3.80 20.75 -2.97
C LYS A 232 5.27 20.57 -3.29
N MET A 233 5.77 19.36 -3.06
CA MET A 233 7.12 18.98 -3.45
C MET A 233 7.04 17.83 -4.45
N GLN A 234 7.75 17.95 -5.56
CA GLN A 234 7.80 16.93 -6.59
C GLN A 234 9.25 16.50 -6.80
N VAL A 235 9.47 15.19 -6.83
CA VAL A 235 10.77 14.57 -7.09
C VAL A 235 10.61 13.71 -8.33
N ASN A 236 11.26 14.08 -9.42
CA ASN A 236 11.25 13.32 -10.66
C ASN A 236 12.59 12.61 -10.84
N SER A 237 12.55 11.35 -11.25
CA SER A 237 13.75 10.59 -11.58
C SER A 237 13.48 9.59 -12.70
N LEU A 238 14.52 9.32 -13.49
CA LEU A 238 14.50 8.27 -14.49
C LEU A 238 15.35 7.11 -14.00
N CYS A 239 14.73 5.94 -13.85
CA CYS A 239 15.36 4.75 -13.30
C CYS A 239 15.40 3.60 -14.28
N ARG A 240 16.48 2.80 -14.23
CA ARG A 240 16.59 1.53 -14.93
C ARG A 240 16.51 0.36 -13.94
N LEU A 241 15.61 -0.58 -14.21
CA LEU A 241 15.48 -1.83 -13.46
C LEU A 241 16.64 -2.76 -13.80
N THR A 242 17.35 -3.20 -12.77
CA THR A 242 18.44 -4.18 -12.85
C THR A 242 18.16 -5.31 -11.86
N ALA A 243 18.49 -6.55 -12.24
CA ALA A 243 18.40 -7.67 -11.32
C ALA A 243 19.52 -7.56 -10.28
N GLY A 244 19.18 -7.62 -9.00
CA GLY A 244 20.14 -7.69 -7.90
C GLY A 244 19.98 -8.99 -7.11
N LYS A 245 20.95 -9.28 -6.24
CA LYS A 245 20.86 -10.38 -5.27
C LYS A 245 20.89 -9.77 -3.87
N ARG A 246 19.95 -10.15 -3.01
CA ARG A 246 20.08 -9.90 -1.56
C ARG A 246 20.99 -10.98 -1.01
N LEU A 247 22.15 -10.59 -0.49
CA LEU A 247 22.81 -11.39 0.53
C LEU A 247 22.28 -10.85 1.86
N TYR A 248 21.44 -11.64 2.55
CA TYR A 248 21.37 -11.43 4.00
C TYR A 248 22.79 -11.66 4.51
N ILE A 249 23.29 -10.76 5.36
CA ILE A 249 24.52 -11.03 6.10
C ILE A 249 24.23 -12.33 6.84
N LYS A 250 24.80 -13.44 6.37
CA LYS A 250 25.02 -14.58 7.25
C LYS A 250 25.94 -14.00 8.31
N GLU A 251 25.49 -13.92 9.55
CA GLU A 251 26.46 -13.89 10.63
C GLU A 251 27.36 -15.09 10.36
N GLU A 252 28.61 -14.79 10.01
CA GLU A 252 29.63 -15.82 9.87
C GLU A 252 29.65 -16.58 11.21
N ASP A 253 29.73 -17.90 11.15
CA ASP A 253 29.93 -18.79 12.30
C ASP A 253 31.31 -18.52 12.91
N THR A 254 31.58 -17.30 13.37
CA THR A 254 32.76 -16.95 14.15
C THR A 254 32.40 -17.08 15.61
N THR A 255 32.73 -18.24 16.14
CA THR A 255 33.07 -18.46 17.54
C THR A 255 33.73 -17.21 18.15
N THR A 256 33.23 -16.80 19.33
CA THR A 256 33.70 -15.75 20.25
C THR A 256 33.11 -14.34 20.09
N GLY A 257 32.27 -13.95 21.07
CA GLY A 257 31.91 -12.54 21.30
C GLY A 257 30.44 -12.34 21.65
N LYS A 258 30.11 -12.30 22.95
CA LYS A 258 28.76 -12.02 23.48
C LYS A 258 28.22 -10.66 23.02
N PHE A 259 27.22 -10.66 22.14
CA PHE A 259 26.16 -9.64 22.07
C PHE A 259 24.89 -10.29 21.50
N SER A 260 24.11 -10.95 22.35
CA SER A 260 22.80 -11.51 21.99
C SER A 260 21.73 -10.43 22.09
N TRP A 261 21.18 -9.95 20.98
CA TRP A 261 19.86 -9.30 20.92
C TRP A 261 19.22 -9.44 19.54
N SER A 262 18.52 -10.56 19.34
CA SER A 262 17.41 -10.77 18.38
C SER A 262 17.15 -12.28 18.26
N PRO A 263 15.96 -12.82 18.61
CA PRO A 263 15.66 -14.21 18.31
C PRO A 263 15.40 -14.35 16.80
N ASN A 264 16.12 -15.25 16.14
CA ASN A 264 16.02 -15.61 14.71
C ASN A 264 14.57 -15.64 14.19
N THR A 265 14.09 -14.51 13.66
CA THR A 265 12.73 -14.38 13.14
C THR A 265 12.56 -15.25 11.90
N HIS A 266 13.59 -15.35 11.06
CA HIS A 266 13.58 -16.15 9.83
C HIS A 266 13.42 -17.65 10.12
N ASP A 267 14.17 -18.20 11.08
CA ASP A 267 14.06 -19.61 11.48
C ASP A 267 12.72 -19.89 12.15
N SER A 268 12.25 -18.98 13.01
CA SER A 268 10.95 -19.13 13.68
C SER A 268 9.77 -19.12 12.70
N VAL A 269 9.86 -18.35 11.62
CA VAL A 269 8.81 -18.24 10.61
C VAL A 269 8.90 -19.39 9.61
N ALA A 270 10.10 -19.80 9.20
CA ALA A 270 10.31 -21.03 8.44
C ALA A 270 9.79 -22.26 9.20
N GLN A 271 10.04 -22.34 10.51
CA GLN A 271 9.55 -23.40 11.38
C GLN A 271 8.03 -23.37 11.55
N LYS A 272 7.40 -22.18 11.68
CA LYS A 272 5.92 -22.04 11.71
C LYS A 272 5.25 -22.40 10.38
N LEU A 273 5.86 -22.06 9.25
CA LEU A 273 5.41 -22.39 7.90
C LEU A 273 5.68 -23.87 7.54
N SER A 274 6.66 -24.50 8.17
CA SER A 274 6.92 -25.95 8.03
C SER A 274 5.88 -26.84 8.72
N GLY A 275 4.99 -26.25 9.54
CA GLY A 275 3.91 -26.95 10.22
C GLY A 275 2.91 -27.60 9.25
N ARG A 276 2.31 -28.73 9.64
CA ARG A 276 1.38 -29.53 8.80
C ARG A 276 0.25 -28.72 8.15
N LYS A 277 -0.16 -27.59 8.75
CA LYS A 277 -1.23 -26.70 8.25
C LYS A 277 -0.81 -25.86 7.04
N TRP A 278 0.46 -25.46 6.95
CA TRP A 278 0.98 -24.57 5.89
C TRP A 278 1.63 -25.33 4.74
N ARG A 279 2.15 -26.55 4.95
CA ARG A 279 2.71 -27.40 3.88
C ARG A 279 1.75 -27.66 2.70
N LYS A 280 0.43 -27.65 2.95
CA LYS A 280 -0.58 -27.84 1.89
C LYS A 280 -0.93 -26.55 1.14
N ALA A 281 -0.61 -25.39 1.71
CA ALA A 281 -0.98 -24.09 1.17
C ALA A 281 0.19 -23.42 0.41
N VAL A 282 1.43 -23.62 0.87
CA VAL A 282 2.62 -22.99 0.28
C VAL A 282 2.99 -23.67 -1.05
N PRO A 283 3.15 -22.93 -2.16
CA PRO A 283 3.44 -23.50 -3.49
C PRO A 283 4.90 -23.95 -3.67
N PHE A 284 5.75 -23.78 -2.66
CA PHE A 284 7.18 -24.09 -2.74
C PHE A 284 7.53 -25.33 -1.91
N LYS A 285 8.30 -26.24 -2.53
CA LYS A 285 8.90 -27.42 -1.85
C LYS A 285 10.01 -27.00 -0.87
N GLU A 286 10.64 -25.86 -1.12
CA GLU A 286 11.69 -25.23 -0.30
C GLU A 286 11.43 -23.72 -0.18
N LEU A 287 11.59 -23.17 1.03
CA LEU A 287 11.47 -21.73 1.26
C LEU A 287 12.65 -21.01 0.59
N PRO A 288 12.43 -19.91 -0.17
CA PRO A 288 13.53 -19.19 -0.80
C PRO A 288 14.46 -18.61 0.27
N THR A 289 15.74 -18.94 0.19
CA THR A 289 16.81 -18.48 1.09
C THR A 289 17.10 -16.98 0.97
N SER A 290 16.70 -16.36 -0.14
CA SER A 290 16.74 -14.92 -0.35
C SER A 290 15.61 -14.48 -1.29
N LEU A 291 14.97 -13.34 -1.00
CA LEU A 291 14.02 -12.75 -1.92
C LEU A 291 14.77 -12.19 -3.15
N PRO A 292 14.24 -12.40 -4.37
CA PRO A 292 14.78 -11.78 -5.57
C PRO A 292 14.69 -10.27 -5.46
N VAL A 293 15.82 -9.62 -5.71
CA VAL A 293 16.00 -8.18 -5.56
C VAL A 293 16.01 -7.55 -6.94
N ALA A 294 15.36 -6.40 -7.09
CA ALA A 294 15.41 -5.61 -8.29
C ALA A 294 15.85 -4.19 -7.91
N LYS A 295 17.06 -3.81 -8.33
CA LYS A 295 17.63 -2.50 -8.03
C LYS A 295 17.21 -1.51 -9.10
N LEU A 296 16.71 -0.35 -8.66
CA LEU A 296 16.50 0.81 -9.51
C LEU A 296 17.78 1.65 -9.51
N VAL A 297 18.38 1.86 -10.67
CA VAL A 297 19.51 2.78 -10.84
C VAL A 297 18.96 4.07 -11.44
N SER A 298 19.02 5.18 -10.71
CA SER A 298 18.66 6.51 -11.24
C SER A 298 19.89 7.22 -11.78
N ASN A 299 19.69 8.06 -12.79
CA ASN A 299 20.72 8.97 -13.27
C ASN A 299 20.58 10.31 -12.53
N ASP A 300 19.58 11.10 -12.91
CA ASP A 300 19.33 12.43 -12.36
C ASP A 300 18.05 12.45 -11.53
N ILE A 301 18.07 13.23 -10.44
CA ILE A 301 16.96 13.44 -9.52
C ILE A 301 16.64 14.93 -9.50
N ASP A 302 15.52 15.30 -10.09
CA ASP A 302 15.02 16.67 -10.11
C ASP A 302 14.07 16.88 -8.94
N VAL A 303 14.37 17.85 -8.08
CA VAL A 303 13.54 18.19 -6.92
C VAL A 303 12.97 19.58 -7.09
N THR A 304 11.65 19.70 -7.16
CA THR A 304 10.94 20.98 -7.24
C THR A 304 10.07 21.18 -6.00
N LEU A 305 10.09 22.41 -5.46
CA LEU A 305 9.32 22.81 -4.30
C LEU A 305 8.45 24.02 -4.67
N ASN A 306 7.14 23.86 -4.52
CA ASN A 306 6.17 24.92 -4.71
C ASN A 306 5.54 25.27 -3.36
N LEU A 307 5.76 26.49 -2.89
CA LEU A 307 5.15 27.04 -1.68
C LEU A 307 4.12 28.12 -2.06
N GLY A 308 2.98 28.12 -1.39
CA GLY A 308 2.02 29.23 -1.48
C GLY A 308 2.54 30.51 -0.84
N ASP A 309 1.95 31.64 -1.21
CA ASP A 309 2.21 32.92 -0.54
C ASP A 309 1.66 32.89 0.90
N PRO A 310 2.35 33.50 1.89
CA PRO A 310 3.52 34.38 1.78
C PRO A 310 4.90 33.69 1.83
N LEU A 311 4.96 32.36 2.03
CA LEU A 311 6.21 31.62 2.25
C LEU A 311 7.13 31.55 1.03
N LYS A 312 6.61 31.89 -0.15
CA LYS A 312 7.38 31.94 -1.40
C LYS A 312 8.52 32.98 -1.38
N LYS A 313 8.45 33.97 -0.47
CA LYS A 313 9.37 35.12 -0.44
C LYS A 313 10.61 34.90 0.43
N ASP A 314 10.62 33.89 1.29
CA ASP A 314 11.72 33.66 2.24
C ASP A 314 12.37 32.28 2.03
N VAL A 315 13.63 32.32 1.57
CA VAL A 315 14.43 31.13 1.27
C VAL A 315 14.82 30.38 2.54
N ALA A 316 15.02 31.07 3.66
CA ALA A 316 15.42 30.44 4.92
C ALA A 316 14.29 29.58 5.50
N THR A 317 13.05 30.09 5.49
CA THR A 317 11.88 29.30 5.89
C THR A 317 11.61 28.15 4.92
N ALA A 318 11.81 28.32 3.62
CA ALA A 318 11.73 27.22 2.65
C ALA A 318 12.74 26.11 2.97
N GLY A 319 13.98 26.45 3.35
CA GLY A 319 15.00 25.50 3.79
C GLY A 319 14.57 24.70 5.02
N ASN A 320 14.03 25.37 6.03
CA ASN A 320 13.52 24.73 7.25
C ASN A 320 12.35 23.77 6.97
N VAL A 321 11.46 24.16 6.05
CA VAL A 321 10.34 23.32 5.60
C VAL A 321 10.85 22.05 4.91
N VAL A 322 11.81 22.17 3.99
CA VAL A 322 12.41 21.00 3.32
C VAL A 322 13.10 20.08 4.32
N GLN A 323 13.81 20.64 5.30
CA GLN A 323 14.46 19.84 6.34
C GLN A 323 13.45 19.04 7.15
N GLU A 324 12.34 19.66 7.55
CA GLU A 324 11.27 18.98 8.30
C GLU A 324 10.58 17.90 7.45
N ILE A 325 10.33 18.17 6.18
CA ILE A 325 9.77 17.20 5.23
C ILE A 325 10.68 15.97 5.08
N ARG A 326 11.98 16.17 4.92
CA ARG A 326 12.98 15.08 4.82
C ARG A 326 13.10 14.23 6.08
N LEU A 327 12.67 14.76 7.22
CA LEU A 327 12.69 14.05 8.49
C LEU A 327 11.43 13.20 8.68
N GLN A 328 10.27 13.68 8.25
CA GLN A 328 9.00 12.95 8.38
C GLN A 328 8.80 11.88 7.30
N ILE A 329 9.34 12.12 6.09
CA ILE A 329 9.17 11.22 4.94
C ILE A 329 10.41 10.33 4.77
N PRO A 330 10.24 9.04 4.46
CA PRO A 330 11.35 8.13 4.23
C PRO A 330 12.28 8.62 3.09
N PRO A 331 13.61 8.48 3.25
CA PRO A 331 14.59 8.93 2.26
C PRO A 331 14.38 8.28 0.88
N GLU A 332 13.80 7.08 0.84
CA GLU A 332 13.45 6.35 -0.37
C GLU A 332 12.47 7.10 -1.29
N MET A 333 11.67 8.05 -0.76
CA MET A 333 10.77 8.89 -1.57
C MET A 333 11.49 10.05 -2.26
N PHE A 334 12.68 10.41 -1.79
CA PHE A 334 13.52 11.45 -2.40
C PHE A 334 14.61 10.85 -3.29
N ASP A 335 15.10 9.67 -2.90
CA ASP A 335 16.15 8.95 -3.62
C ASP A 335 15.73 7.49 -3.80
N LEU A 336 15.20 7.24 -5.00
CA LEU A 336 14.64 5.95 -5.38
C LEU A 336 15.70 4.89 -5.67
N THR A 337 16.99 5.27 -5.76
CA THR A 337 18.09 4.29 -5.83
C THR A 337 18.19 3.42 -4.59
N LYS A 338 17.63 3.91 -3.48
CA LYS A 338 17.58 3.20 -2.21
C LYS A 338 16.52 2.11 -2.21
N LEU A 339 15.72 1.94 -3.26
CA LEU A 339 14.75 0.85 -3.38
C LEU A 339 15.42 -0.41 -3.95
N VAL A 340 15.29 -1.52 -3.22
CA VAL A 340 16.01 -2.78 -3.46
C VAL A 340 15.07 -3.92 -3.80
N CYS A 341 13.97 -4.06 -3.07
CA CYS A 341 13.04 -5.17 -3.25
C CYS A 341 11.62 -4.66 -3.20
N GLY A 342 10.70 -5.43 -3.72
CA GLY A 342 9.33 -5.03 -3.99
C GLY A 342 8.51 -6.28 -4.13
N THR A 343 7.47 -6.35 -3.32
CA THR A 343 6.53 -7.44 -3.26
C THR A 343 5.20 -6.87 -3.68
N TYR A 344 4.77 -7.28 -4.86
CA TYR A 344 3.42 -7.01 -5.33
C TYR A 344 2.49 -8.07 -4.74
N VAL A 345 1.65 -7.65 -3.79
CA VAL A 345 0.77 -8.57 -3.06
C VAL A 345 -0.51 -8.81 -3.87
N ASP A 346 -1.13 -7.71 -4.29
CA ASP A 346 -2.30 -7.65 -5.15
C ASP A 346 -2.32 -6.29 -5.88
N SER A 347 -3.37 -6.02 -6.66
CA SER A 347 -3.50 -4.77 -7.43
C SER A 347 -3.67 -3.50 -6.61
N ARG A 348 -3.85 -3.63 -5.29
CA ARG A 348 -4.03 -2.52 -4.37
C ARG A 348 -2.78 -2.27 -3.56
N LEU A 349 -1.98 -3.29 -3.27
CA LEU A 349 -0.93 -3.23 -2.27
C LEU A 349 0.45 -3.58 -2.84
N LEU A 350 1.37 -2.63 -2.68
CA LEU A 350 2.78 -2.79 -3.02
C LEU A 350 3.62 -2.57 -1.76
N VAL A 351 4.48 -3.53 -1.45
CA VAL A 351 5.49 -3.39 -0.40
C VAL A 351 6.83 -3.18 -1.07
N VAL A 352 7.58 -2.15 -0.73
CA VAL A 352 8.93 -1.91 -1.25
C VAL A 352 9.93 -1.84 -0.10
N ARG A 353 11.10 -2.46 -0.23
CA ARG A 353 12.17 -2.41 0.76
C ARG A 353 13.28 -1.46 0.35
N GLY A 354 13.70 -0.64 1.30
CA GLY A 354 14.89 0.20 1.22
C GLY A 354 16.20 -0.58 1.41
N VAL A 355 17.33 0.01 1.03
CA VAL A 355 18.70 -0.50 1.31
C VAL A 355 18.92 -0.67 2.82
N ASN A 356 18.33 0.21 3.62
CA ASN A 356 18.35 0.16 5.08
C ASN A 356 17.53 -1.00 5.68
N GLY A 357 16.85 -1.80 4.85
CA GLY A 357 15.99 -2.89 5.29
C GLY A 357 14.58 -2.49 5.73
N SER A 358 14.27 -1.18 5.75
CA SER A 358 12.92 -0.67 6.02
C SER A 358 11.96 -1.08 4.90
N ALA A 359 10.71 -1.34 5.26
CA ALA A 359 9.65 -1.66 4.32
C ALA A 359 8.66 -0.50 4.23
N LEU A 360 8.42 -0.03 3.02
CA LEU A 360 7.43 0.96 2.65
C LEU A 360 6.18 0.24 2.13
N LEU A 361 5.04 0.52 2.75
CA LEU A 361 3.73 0.00 2.40
C LEU A 361 2.99 1.05 1.57
N PHE A 362 2.63 0.68 0.33
CA PHE A 362 1.91 1.54 -0.59
C PHE A 362 0.55 0.96 -0.96
N THR A 363 -0.46 1.83 -1.04
CA THR A 363 -1.74 1.49 -1.68
C THR A 363 -1.91 2.17 -3.02
N ARG A 364 -2.60 1.53 -3.96
CA ARG A 364 -2.87 2.11 -5.26
C ARG A 364 -3.87 3.26 -5.12
N SER A 365 -3.50 4.43 -5.61
CA SER A 365 -4.41 5.58 -5.68
C SER A 365 -5.05 5.62 -7.07
N CYS A 366 -6.37 5.46 -7.12
CA CYS A 366 -7.13 5.55 -8.37
C CYS A 366 -7.78 6.93 -8.56
N ILE A 367 -7.11 7.99 -8.11
CA ILE A 367 -7.65 9.34 -8.17
C ILE A 367 -7.75 9.75 -9.64
N ASP A 368 -8.98 9.81 -10.14
CA ASP A 368 -9.32 10.66 -11.27
C ASP A 368 -9.12 12.11 -10.82
N GLU A 369 -8.25 12.85 -11.50
CA GLU A 369 -8.06 14.29 -11.27
C GLU A 369 -9.36 15.09 -11.51
N ASN A 370 -10.37 14.46 -12.11
CA ASN A 370 -11.70 15.00 -12.42
C ASN A 370 -12.72 14.94 -11.26
N LEU A 371 -12.30 14.58 -10.03
CA LEU A 371 -13.15 14.62 -8.83
C LEU A 371 -13.15 15.99 -8.11
N ARG A 372 -12.62 17.03 -8.76
CA ARG A 372 -12.72 18.43 -8.32
C ARG A 372 -14.00 19.07 -8.81
#